data_AF-A0A0K1ED31-F1
#
_entry.id   AF-A0A0K1ED31-F1
#
_cell.length_a   1.000
_cell.length_b   1.000
_cell.length_c   1.000
_cell.angle_alpha   90.00
_cell.angle_beta   90.00
_cell.angle_gamma   90.00
#
_symmetry.space_group_name_H-M   'P 1'
#
loop_
_entity.id
_entity.type
_entity.pdbx_description
1 polymer ?
#
loop_
_entity_poly.entity_id
_entity_poly.type
_entity_poly.pdbx_seq_one_letter_code
_entity_poly.pdbx_strand_id
1 'polypeptide(L)'
;MHTERSELQAQTVDVGPPPSFDEQALGDWILDALKSEFPIVSGSHALRLAPLSDESREAWGGQTGPLVFTRHLIYAHLHFEKPDHRGGSFSTPFVAFLCERSERSERSERFRERMSLLVEAFARVARRLMQDAQDTSFDDRPPLTPSHFLAALRALWSKPRTRHDEPRLSPTKTRTLAECEATMLGARTLEKILVIPAAIRENAVAALDTWLAAHTPLVETPTFQLVHVPDPSWSPTSRPSPQGVETSRAGLHVTLRTILWSLENGTPMITDVREQQVLLVLPSMAGDIERVIAFLDGLVATMPRAVEQWERSGKLCSMLPLDVMALSVLDLKKPQTSQDFAAALAKHWKLPR
;
A
#
# COMPACT_ATOMS: atom_id res chain seq x y z
N MET A 1 -29.62 -2.71 5.35
CA MET A 1 -29.74 -3.29 4.00
C MET A 1 -30.10 -2.18 3.03
N HIS A 2 -29.10 -1.41 2.61
CA HIS A 2 -29.20 -0.54 1.45
C HIS A 2 -28.17 -1.04 0.46
N THR A 3 -28.71 -1.46 -0.67
CA THR A 3 -28.03 -1.89 -1.87
C THR A 3 -27.02 -0.81 -2.26
N GLU A 4 -25.73 -1.12 -2.25
CA GLU A 4 -24.70 -0.48 -3.09
C GLU A 4 -24.96 -0.84 -4.57
N ARG A 5 -26.23 -0.71 -4.99
CA ARG A 5 -26.56 -0.49 -6.38
C ARG A 5 -26.05 0.90 -6.66
N SER A 6 -25.03 0.95 -7.52
CA SER A 6 -24.85 2.02 -8.49
C SER A 6 -23.82 3.11 -8.17
N GLU A 7 -22.54 2.79 -8.41
CA GLU A 7 -21.54 3.77 -8.86
C GLU A 7 -20.95 3.40 -10.24
N LEU A 8 -21.67 2.57 -11.00
CA LEU A 8 -21.49 2.39 -12.46
C LEU A 8 -22.77 2.79 -13.22
N GLN A 9 -23.60 3.68 -12.65
CA GLN A 9 -24.75 4.23 -13.37
C GLN A 9 -24.28 5.13 -14.51
N ALA A 10 -24.64 4.71 -15.72
CA ALA A 10 -24.73 5.52 -16.93
C ALA A 10 -23.43 6.15 -17.43
N GLN A 11 -22.39 5.35 -17.64
CA GLN A 11 -21.64 5.51 -18.88
C GLN A 11 -22.31 4.58 -19.88
N THR A 12 -22.95 5.13 -20.91
CA THR A 12 -23.21 4.39 -22.15
C THR A 12 -21.90 3.76 -22.57
N VAL A 13 -21.76 2.47 -22.32
CA VAL A 13 -20.58 1.71 -22.72
C VAL A 13 -20.57 1.79 -24.25
N ASP A 14 -19.56 2.42 -24.82
CA ASP A 14 -19.31 2.37 -26.27
C ASP A 14 -18.88 0.94 -26.59
N VAL A 15 -19.87 0.08 -26.78
CA VAL A 15 -19.66 -1.35 -27.07
C VAL A 15 -18.94 -1.41 -28.40
N GLY A 16 -17.71 -1.93 -28.36
CA GLY A 16 -16.89 -2.08 -29.56
C GLY A 16 -17.47 -3.13 -30.50
N PRO A 17 -17.09 -3.11 -31.79
CA PRO A 17 -17.43 -4.21 -32.71
C PRO A 17 -16.93 -5.56 -32.16
N PRO A 18 -17.49 -6.69 -32.62
CA PRO A 18 -16.99 -8.01 -32.23
C PRO A 18 -15.47 -8.12 -32.46
N PRO A 19 -14.75 -8.84 -31.59
CA PRO A 19 -13.30 -8.87 -31.64
C PRO A 19 -12.80 -9.44 -32.96
N SER A 20 -11.85 -8.75 -33.58
CA SER A 20 -11.11 -9.24 -34.75
C SER A 20 -10.36 -10.55 -34.43
N PHE A 21 -9.91 -11.29 -35.46
CA PHE A 21 -9.11 -12.51 -35.24
C PHE A 21 -7.85 -12.26 -34.39
N ASP A 22 -7.21 -11.11 -34.56
CA ASP A 22 -6.05 -10.71 -33.75
C ASP A 22 -6.44 -10.44 -32.28
N GLU A 23 -7.64 -9.90 -32.04
CA GLU A 23 -8.20 -9.69 -30.70
C GLU A 23 -8.59 -11.00 -30.00
N GLN A 24 -9.00 -12.02 -30.76
CA GLN A 24 -9.29 -13.35 -30.20
C GLN A 24 -8.02 -13.99 -29.64
N ALA A 25 -6.92 -13.96 -30.40
CA ALA A 25 -5.63 -14.48 -29.93
C ALA A 25 -5.10 -13.71 -28.70
N LEU A 26 -5.30 -12.39 -28.66
CA LEU A 26 -4.99 -11.58 -27.48
C LEU A 26 -5.89 -11.96 -26.29
N GLY A 27 -7.18 -12.17 -26.53
CA GLY A 27 -8.16 -12.59 -25.53
C GLY A 27 -7.82 -13.94 -24.92
N ASP A 28 -7.49 -14.94 -25.74
CA ASP A 28 -7.07 -16.28 -25.29
C ASP A 28 -5.83 -16.19 -24.41
N TRP A 29 -4.85 -15.40 -24.81
CA TRP A 29 -3.64 -15.23 -24.03
C TRP A 29 -3.86 -14.48 -22.71
N ILE A 30 -4.69 -13.42 -22.68
CA ILE A 30 -5.09 -12.75 -21.43
C ILE A 30 -5.80 -13.76 -20.53
N LEU A 31 -6.69 -14.58 -21.09
CA LEU A 31 -7.40 -15.62 -20.36
C LEU A 31 -6.45 -16.64 -19.76
N ASP A 32 -5.43 -17.08 -20.48
CA ASP A 32 -4.45 -18.04 -19.98
C ASP A 32 -3.63 -17.45 -18.81
N ALA A 33 -3.19 -16.20 -18.92
CA ALA A 33 -2.47 -15.50 -17.84
C ALA A 33 -3.33 -15.26 -16.59
N LEU A 34 -4.63 -15.03 -16.75
CA LEU A 34 -5.56 -14.92 -15.63
C LEU A 34 -5.86 -16.30 -15.02
N LYS A 35 -6.09 -17.33 -15.85
CA LYS A 35 -6.39 -18.70 -15.40
C LYS A 35 -5.24 -19.36 -14.66
N SER A 36 -3.99 -19.00 -14.95
CA SER A 36 -2.84 -19.54 -14.21
C SER A 36 -2.85 -19.17 -12.73
N GLU A 37 -3.56 -18.09 -12.36
CA GLU A 37 -3.60 -17.56 -10.99
C GLU A 37 -5.01 -17.66 -10.36
N PHE A 38 -6.07 -17.86 -11.15
CA PHE A 38 -7.44 -18.12 -10.69
C PHE A 38 -7.76 -19.61 -10.88
N PRO A 39 -7.81 -20.48 -9.86
CA PRO A 39 -8.52 -20.34 -8.58
C PRO A 39 -7.63 -20.72 -7.37
N ILE A 40 -7.57 -19.89 -6.34
CA ILE A 40 -6.84 -20.24 -5.12
C ILE A 40 -7.77 -21.11 -4.28
N VAL A 41 -7.72 -22.41 -4.53
CA VAL A 41 -8.63 -23.43 -3.98
C VAL A 41 -8.37 -23.72 -2.49
N SER A 42 -7.25 -23.25 -1.95
CA SER A 42 -6.84 -23.45 -0.57
C SER A 42 -7.43 -22.38 0.35
N GLY A 43 -8.76 -22.35 0.51
CA GLY A 43 -9.40 -21.59 1.59
C GLY A 43 -10.83 -21.10 1.29
N SER A 44 -11.37 -20.27 2.19
CA SER A 44 -12.77 -19.80 2.14
C SER A 44 -13.02 -18.66 1.13
N HIS A 45 -11.97 -18.14 0.52
CA HIS A 45 -12.04 -17.09 -0.50
C HIS A 45 -11.60 -17.64 -1.85
N ALA A 46 -12.36 -17.35 -2.91
CA ALA A 46 -11.99 -17.71 -4.28
C ALA A 46 -12.31 -16.56 -5.26
N LEU A 47 -11.50 -16.45 -6.32
CA LEU A 47 -11.75 -15.53 -7.43
C LEU A 47 -11.77 -16.35 -8.72
N ARG A 48 -12.80 -16.16 -9.54
CA ARG A 48 -13.05 -16.94 -10.76
C ARG A 48 -13.41 -16.02 -11.92
N LEU A 49 -13.02 -16.42 -13.13
CA LEU A 49 -13.57 -15.86 -14.36
C LEU A 49 -14.92 -16.51 -14.64
N ALA A 50 -15.92 -15.70 -14.99
CA ALA A 50 -17.25 -16.19 -15.29
C ALA A 50 -17.84 -15.49 -16.52
N PRO A 51 -18.67 -16.18 -17.34
CA PRO A 51 -19.50 -15.52 -18.35
C PRO A 51 -20.38 -14.43 -17.72
N LEU A 52 -20.71 -13.40 -18.50
CA LEU A 52 -21.67 -12.36 -18.08
C LEU A 52 -23.05 -12.97 -17.79
N SER A 53 -23.71 -12.49 -16.73
CA SER A 53 -25.13 -12.80 -16.50
C SER A 53 -26.00 -12.20 -17.59
N ASP A 54 -27.21 -12.74 -17.84
CA ASP A 54 -28.10 -12.21 -18.89
C ASP A 54 -28.40 -10.71 -18.74
N GLU A 55 -28.61 -10.24 -17.50
CA GLU A 55 -28.77 -8.81 -17.19
C GLU A 55 -27.51 -7.98 -17.55
N SER A 56 -26.32 -8.54 -17.33
CA SER A 56 -25.06 -7.86 -17.69
C SER A 56 -24.80 -7.92 -19.19
N ARG A 57 -25.19 -9.01 -19.87
CA ARG A 57 -25.02 -9.17 -21.32
C ARG A 57 -25.73 -8.06 -22.08
N GLU A 58 -26.94 -7.68 -21.67
CA GLU A 58 -27.68 -6.57 -22.27
C GLU A 58 -26.92 -5.24 -22.13
N ALA A 59 -26.36 -4.96 -20.95
CA ALA A 59 -25.57 -3.75 -20.70
C ALA A 59 -24.24 -3.69 -21.49
N TRP A 60 -23.69 -4.84 -21.87
CA TRP A 60 -22.42 -4.97 -22.61
C TRP A 60 -22.62 -5.39 -24.07
N GLY A 61 -23.80 -5.09 -24.63
CA GLY A 61 -24.12 -5.27 -26.06
C GLY A 61 -24.05 -6.71 -26.55
N GLY A 62 -24.49 -7.65 -25.71
CA GLY A 62 -24.67 -9.05 -26.06
C GLY A 62 -23.41 -9.93 -25.95
N GLN A 63 -22.27 -9.38 -25.53
CA GLN A 63 -21.05 -10.16 -25.28
C GLN A 63 -21.30 -11.23 -24.21
N THR A 64 -20.79 -12.45 -24.43
CA THR A 64 -21.11 -13.63 -23.59
C THR A 64 -19.90 -14.22 -22.87
N GLY A 65 -18.69 -13.74 -23.20
CA GLY A 65 -17.45 -14.24 -22.64
C GLY A 65 -17.10 -13.66 -21.26
N PRO A 66 -16.11 -14.26 -20.57
CA PRO A 66 -15.56 -13.73 -19.32
C PRO A 66 -14.70 -12.48 -19.52
N LEU A 67 -14.26 -12.20 -20.75
CA LEU A 67 -13.66 -10.91 -21.12
C LEU A 67 -14.68 -10.09 -21.91
N VAL A 68 -14.68 -8.79 -21.64
CA VAL A 68 -15.54 -7.82 -22.31
C VAL A 68 -14.68 -6.76 -22.96
N PHE A 69 -14.93 -6.51 -24.23
CA PHE A 69 -14.16 -5.57 -25.03
C PHE A 69 -15.02 -4.35 -25.35
N THR A 70 -14.49 -3.17 -25.10
CA THR A 70 -15.02 -1.93 -25.66
C THR A 70 -14.08 -1.44 -26.74
N ARG A 71 -14.39 -0.30 -27.36
CA ARG A 71 -13.49 0.34 -28.32
C ARG A 71 -12.10 0.63 -27.75
N HIS A 72 -12.01 0.94 -26.45
CA HIS A 72 -10.80 1.48 -25.84
C HIS A 72 -10.32 0.71 -24.61
N LEU A 73 -11.06 -0.28 -24.13
CA LEU A 73 -10.80 -0.90 -22.83
C LEU A 73 -11.08 -2.41 -22.89
N ILE A 74 -10.32 -3.16 -22.11
CA ILE A 74 -10.57 -4.59 -21.86
C ILE A 74 -10.97 -4.74 -20.40
N TYR A 75 -12.04 -5.47 -20.17
CA TYR A 75 -12.57 -5.80 -18.85
C TYR A 75 -12.59 -7.30 -18.64
N ALA A 76 -12.48 -7.73 -17.38
CA ALA A 76 -12.76 -9.09 -16.95
C ALA A 76 -14.00 -9.13 -16.07
N HIS A 77 -14.88 -10.07 -16.36
CA HIS A 77 -15.99 -10.42 -15.49
C HIS A 77 -15.53 -11.47 -14.49
N LEU A 78 -15.53 -11.07 -13.22
CA LEU A 78 -14.97 -11.83 -12.11
C LEU A 78 -16.07 -12.16 -11.10
N HIS A 79 -16.05 -13.39 -10.59
CA HIS A 79 -16.86 -13.82 -9.46
C HIS A 79 -15.97 -13.96 -8.24
N PHE A 80 -16.27 -13.20 -7.20
CA PHE A 80 -15.58 -13.29 -5.91
C PHE A 80 -16.45 -14.05 -4.91
N GLU A 81 -15.93 -15.17 -4.43
CA GLU A 81 -16.54 -16.02 -3.41
C GLU A 81 -15.84 -15.77 -2.06
N LYS A 82 -16.63 -15.62 -0.99
CA LYS A 82 -16.14 -15.42 0.38
C LYS A 82 -17.07 -16.10 1.39
N PRO A 83 -16.62 -16.42 2.61
CA PRO A 83 -17.51 -16.95 3.63
C PRO A 83 -18.50 -15.87 4.06
N ASP A 84 -19.75 -16.28 4.26
CA ASP A 84 -20.79 -15.45 4.86
C ASP A 84 -20.68 -15.45 6.40
N HIS A 85 -21.23 -14.43 7.06
CA HIS A 85 -21.28 -14.29 8.53
C HIS A 85 -21.99 -15.47 9.24
N ARG A 86 -22.68 -16.33 8.49
CA ARG A 86 -23.38 -17.53 8.97
C ARG A 86 -22.67 -18.84 8.61
N GLY A 87 -21.44 -18.80 8.10
CA GLY A 87 -20.70 -19.98 7.65
C GLY A 87 -21.10 -20.52 6.27
N GLY A 88 -21.95 -19.80 5.53
CA GLY A 88 -22.27 -20.08 4.12
C GLY A 88 -21.21 -19.52 3.16
N SER A 89 -21.44 -19.66 1.85
CA SER A 89 -20.64 -18.99 0.81
C SER A 89 -21.45 -17.87 0.17
N PHE A 90 -20.83 -16.69 0.03
CA PHE A 90 -21.37 -15.53 -0.66
C PHE A 90 -20.55 -15.29 -1.93
N SER A 91 -21.22 -15.29 -3.08
CA SER A 91 -20.62 -15.02 -4.40
C SER A 91 -21.12 -13.70 -4.95
N THR A 92 -20.20 -12.80 -5.33
CA THR A 92 -20.54 -11.51 -5.97
C THR A 92 -19.86 -11.37 -7.32
N PRO A 93 -20.62 -11.21 -8.42
CA PRO A 93 -20.07 -10.85 -9.72
C PRO A 93 -19.65 -9.37 -9.74
N PHE A 94 -18.57 -9.06 -10.45
CA PHE A 94 -18.20 -7.68 -10.78
C PHE A 94 -17.37 -7.63 -12.07
N VAL A 95 -17.39 -6.48 -12.73
CA VAL A 95 -16.59 -6.23 -13.95
C VAL A 95 -15.40 -5.34 -13.58
N ALA A 96 -14.20 -5.88 -13.76
CA ALA A 96 -12.95 -5.19 -13.47
C ALA A 96 -12.30 -4.65 -14.74
N PHE A 97 -11.92 -3.38 -14.74
CA PHE A 97 -11.11 -2.79 -15.80
C PHE A 97 -9.68 -3.31 -15.72
N LEU A 98 -9.21 -4.02 -16.75
CA LEU A 98 -7.85 -4.58 -16.76
C LEU A 98 -6.85 -3.62 -17.40
N CYS A 99 -7.20 -3.02 -18.53
CA CYS A 99 -6.26 -2.23 -19.33
C CYS A 99 -6.91 -1.45 -20.48
N GLU A 100 -6.21 -0.44 -20.98
CA GLU A 100 -6.58 0.26 -22.21
C GLU A 100 -6.21 -0.54 -23.46
N ARG A 101 -7.12 -0.56 -24.45
CA ARG A 101 -6.84 -0.89 -25.84
C ARG A 101 -6.22 0.32 -26.53
N SER A 102 -5.22 0.08 -27.36
CA SER A 102 -4.62 1.12 -28.19
C SER A 102 -4.74 0.74 -29.66
N GLU A 103 -5.57 1.49 -30.40
CA GLU A 103 -5.86 1.30 -31.84
C GLU A 103 -4.58 1.33 -32.71
N ARG A 104 -3.47 1.91 -32.22
CA ARG A 104 -2.19 2.01 -32.96
C ARG A 104 -1.19 0.88 -32.67
N SER A 105 -1.45 -0.01 -31.70
CA SER A 105 -0.41 -0.90 -31.15
C SER A 105 -0.78 -2.36 -30.99
N GLU A 106 -1.96 -2.83 -31.43
CA GLU A 106 -2.34 -4.25 -31.36
C GLU A 106 -1.36 -5.17 -32.13
N ARG A 107 -0.59 -4.61 -33.08
CA ARG A 107 0.50 -5.29 -33.82
C ARG A 107 1.91 -5.10 -33.23
N SER A 108 2.08 -4.31 -32.17
CA SER A 108 3.39 -4.04 -31.57
C SER A 108 3.66 -5.02 -30.44
N GLU A 109 4.75 -5.78 -30.52
CA GLU A 109 5.24 -6.68 -29.46
C GLU A 109 5.27 -6.01 -28.08
N ARG A 110 5.68 -4.73 -28.02
CA ARG A 110 5.70 -3.91 -26.79
C ARG A 110 4.34 -3.73 -26.12
N PHE A 111 3.25 -3.72 -26.89
CA PHE A 111 1.91 -3.62 -26.33
C PHE A 111 1.52 -4.95 -25.65
N ARG A 112 1.83 -6.08 -26.28
CA ARG A 112 1.59 -7.42 -25.73
C ARG A 112 2.41 -7.65 -24.46
N GLU A 113 3.70 -7.33 -24.48
CA GLU A 113 4.57 -7.41 -23.28
C GLU A 113 4.01 -6.62 -22.10
N ARG A 114 3.58 -5.39 -22.36
CA ARG A 114 2.99 -4.52 -21.34
C ARG A 114 1.69 -5.09 -20.79
N MET A 115 0.83 -5.55 -21.68
CA MET A 115 -0.42 -6.22 -21.30
C MET A 115 -0.16 -7.41 -20.39
N SER A 116 0.92 -8.15 -20.66
CA SER A 116 1.31 -9.35 -19.91
C SER A 116 1.63 -8.96 -18.49
N LEU A 117 2.46 -7.93 -18.38
CA LEU A 117 2.96 -7.43 -17.12
C LEU A 117 1.81 -6.91 -16.25
N LEU A 118 0.83 -6.20 -16.83
CA LEU A 118 -0.33 -5.70 -16.08
C LEU A 118 -1.26 -6.82 -15.62
N VAL A 119 -1.54 -7.79 -16.50
CA VAL A 119 -2.41 -8.93 -16.19
C VAL A 119 -1.76 -9.83 -15.15
N GLU A 120 -0.47 -10.14 -15.31
CA GLU A 120 0.30 -10.95 -14.36
C GLU A 120 0.42 -10.23 -13.00
N ALA A 121 0.69 -8.92 -12.98
CA ALA A 121 0.71 -8.13 -11.75
C ALA A 121 -0.64 -8.18 -11.02
N PHE A 122 -1.74 -7.98 -11.76
CA PHE A 122 -3.08 -8.03 -11.17
C PHE A 122 -3.37 -9.40 -10.58
N ALA A 123 -3.06 -10.45 -11.32
CA ALA A 123 -3.31 -11.82 -10.91
C ALA A 123 -2.54 -12.18 -9.63
N ARG A 124 -1.26 -11.78 -9.53
CA ARG A 124 -0.43 -11.93 -8.31
C ARG A 124 -0.92 -11.08 -7.14
N VAL A 125 -1.35 -9.84 -7.38
CA VAL A 125 -1.92 -8.97 -6.34
C VAL A 125 -3.24 -9.54 -5.83
N ALA A 126 -4.13 -10.00 -6.72
CA ALA A 126 -5.38 -10.64 -6.34
C ALA A 126 -5.11 -11.89 -5.47
N ARG A 127 -4.13 -12.71 -5.87
CA ARG A 127 -3.68 -13.85 -5.08
C ARG A 127 -3.19 -13.45 -3.69
N ARG A 128 -2.37 -12.41 -3.62
CA ARG A 128 -1.86 -11.88 -2.35
C ARG A 128 -2.99 -11.45 -1.43
N LEU A 129 -3.93 -10.63 -1.93
CA LEU A 129 -5.07 -10.14 -1.15
C LEU A 129 -5.93 -11.28 -0.60
N MET A 130 -6.13 -12.34 -1.38
CA MET A 130 -6.89 -13.50 -0.93
C MET A 130 -6.16 -14.31 0.15
N GLN A 131 -4.84 -14.48 0.02
CA GLN A 131 -4.03 -15.13 1.05
C GLN A 131 -4.05 -14.33 2.35
N ASP A 132 -3.92 -13.01 2.27
CA ASP A 132 -3.97 -12.12 3.45
C ASP A 132 -5.34 -12.16 4.13
N ALA A 133 -6.43 -12.27 3.35
CA ALA A 133 -7.77 -12.48 3.91
C ALA A 133 -7.92 -13.83 4.63
N GLN A 134 -7.18 -14.86 4.21
CA GLN A 134 -7.15 -16.18 4.84
C GLN A 134 -6.25 -16.24 6.09
N ASP A 135 -5.26 -15.36 6.23
CA ASP A 135 -4.28 -15.38 7.32
C ASP A 135 -4.92 -15.18 8.71
N THR A 136 -5.12 -16.33 9.38
CA THR A 136 -5.25 -16.62 10.81
C THR A 136 -4.86 -15.53 11.81
N SER A 137 -3.66 -15.00 11.64
CA SER A 137 -2.83 -14.49 12.74
C SER A 137 -3.29 -13.17 13.37
N PHE A 138 -4.28 -12.51 12.78
CA PHE A 138 -4.83 -11.25 13.27
C PHE A 138 -6.35 -11.36 13.49
N ASP A 139 -6.82 -11.18 14.73
CA ASP A 139 -8.18 -11.50 15.20
C ASP A 139 -9.30 -10.65 14.56
N ASP A 140 -9.05 -9.39 14.19
CA ASP A 140 -10.08 -8.48 13.63
C ASP A 140 -9.91 -8.22 12.14
N ARG A 141 -10.49 -9.02 11.22
CA ARG A 141 -10.34 -8.83 9.75
C ARG A 141 -11.41 -7.93 9.14
N PRO A 142 -11.03 -6.84 8.44
CA PRO A 142 -11.92 -6.26 7.45
C PRO A 142 -12.19 -7.32 6.36
N PRO A 143 -13.45 -7.51 5.94
CA PRO A 143 -13.76 -8.44 4.87
C PRO A 143 -13.16 -7.94 3.56
N LEU A 144 -12.52 -8.83 2.80
CA LEU A 144 -12.16 -8.57 1.42
C LEU A 144 -13.47 -8.40 0.59
N THR A 145 -13.43 -7.53 -0.42
CA THR A 145 -14.59 -7.12 -1.23
C THR A 145 -14.16 -6.84 -2.68
N PRO A 146 -15.09 -6.84 -3.64
CA PRO A 146 -14.81 -6.44 -5.02
C PRO A 146 -14.15 -5.06 -5.16
N SER A 147 -14.52 -4.10 -4.31
CA SER A 147 -13.97 -2.74 -4.35
C SER A 147 -12.47 -2.68 -4.06
N HIS A 148 -11.91 -3.64 -3.32
CA HIS A 148 -10.46 -3.73 -3.09
C HIS A 148 -9.71 -4.08 -4.39
N PHE A 149 -10.18 -5.06 -5.16
CA PHE A 149 -9.57 -5.41 -6.45
C PHE A 149 -9.64 -4.25 -7.45
N LEU A 150 -10.79 -3.54 -7.47
CA LEU A 150 -10.94 -2.32 -8.28
C LEU A 150 -10.01 -1.20 -7.82
N ALA A 151 -9.79 -1.05 -6.51
CA ALA A 151 -8.86 -0.05 -5.96
C ALA A 151 -7.40 -0.36 -6.36
N ALA A 152 -6.98 -1.62 -6.30
CA ALA A 152 -5.66 -2.07 -6.73
C ALA A 152 -5.40 -1.70 -8.20
N LEU A 153 -6.34 -2.06 -9.09
CA LEU A 153 -6.28 -1.73 -10.51
C LEU A 153 -6.25 -0.21 -10.71
N ARG A 154 -7.14 0.55 -10.06
CA ARG A 154 -7.19 2.03 -10.11
C ARG A 154 -5.87 2.70 -9.73
N ALA A 155 -5.07 2.10 -8.86
CA ALA A 155 -3.78 2.66 -8.45
C ALA A 155 -2.85 2.90 -9.66
N LEU A 156 -2.89 2.01 -10.66
CA LEU A 156 -2.09 2.13 -11.88
C LEU A 156 -2.45 3.34 -12.75
N TRP A 157 -3.72 3.74 -12.74
CA TRP A 157 -4.23 4.82 -13.58
C TRP A 157 -4.45 6.12 -12.83
N SER A 158 -4.39 6.09 -11.50
CA SER A 158 -4.50 7.28 -10.68
C SER A 158 -3.33 8.22 -10.96
N LYS A 159 -3.64 9.45 -11.43
CA LYS A 159 -2.62 10.50 -11.51
C LYS A 159 -2.08 10.76 -10.10
N PRO A 160 -0.77 11.02 -9.92
CA PRO A 160 -0.31 11.65 -8.69
C PRO A 160 -1.12 12.93 -8.47
N ARG A 161 -1.72 13.08 -7.27
CA ARG A 161 -2.62 14.18 -6.91
C ARG A 161 -1.88 15.52 -6.82
N THR A 162 -1.45 16.07 -7.95
CA THR A 162 -1.12 17.48 -8.10
C THR A 162 -1.87 18.03 -9.31
N ARG A 163 -2.77 18.98 -9.04
CA ARG A 163 -3.58 19.74 -9.99
C ARG A 163 -2.68 20.39 -11.05
N HIS A 164 -2.95 20.12 -12.33
CA HIS A 164 -3.36 21.10 -13.35
C HIS A 164 -3.27 20.43 -14.73
N ASP A 165 -4.40 20.48 -15.44
CA ASP A 165 -4.67 20.28 -16.87
C ASP A 165 -4.23 18.96 -17.54
N GLU A 166 -5.20 18.27 -18.13
CA GLU A 166 -5.00 17.05 -18.91
C GLU A 166 -4.03 17.27 -20.07
N PRO A 167 -3.11 16.33 -20.27
CA PRO A 167 -3.48 15.12 -21.00
C PRO A 167 -3.41 13.87 -20.13
N ARG A 168 -4.00 12.78 -20.62
CA ARG A 168 -3.86 11.43 -20.08
C ARG A 168 -2.40 11.13 -19.78
N LEU A 169 -2.07 10.77 -18.54
CA LEU A 169 -0.72 10.31 -18.22
C LEU A 169 -0.55 8.98 -18.94
N SER A 170 0.30 9.00 -19.96
CA SER A 170 0.63 7.85 -20.76
C SER A 170 1.13 6.73 -19.84
N PRO A 171 0.69 5.49 -20.06
CA PRO A 171 1.14 4.32 -19.31
C PRO A 171 2.70 4.09 -19.36
N THR A 172 3.46 4.88 -20.10
CA THR A 172 4.85 4.65 -20.55
C THR A 172 5.99 4.58 -19.50
N LYS A 173 5.75 4.53 -18.19
CA LYS A 173 6.83 4.60 -17.17
C LYS A 173 6.75 3.63 -15.98
N THR A 174 6.11 2.47 -16.13
CA THR A 174 6.40 1.30 -15.29
C THR A 174 6.89 0.18 -16.20
N ARG A 175 8.06 -0.38 -15.89
CA ARG A 175 8.80 -1.28 -16.79
C ARG A 175 8.92 -2.71 -16.27
N THR A 176 8.63 -2.95 -15.00
CA THR A 176 8.80 -4.29 -14.40
C THR A 176 7.55 -4.77 -13.69
N LEU A 177 7.39 -6.08 -13.60
CA LEU A 177 6.30 -6.73 -12.90
C LEU A 177 6.23 -6.29 -11.43
N ALA A 178 7.38 -6.23 -10.75
CA ALA A 178 7.50 -5.77 -9.37
C ALA A 178 7.04 -4.32 -9.16
N GLU A 179 7.36 -3.41 -10.08
CA GLU A 179 6.89 -2.01 -10.00
C GLU A 179 5.37 -1.92 -10.12
N CYS A 180 4.76 -2.75 -10.97
CA CYS A 180 3.31 -2.80 -11.12
C CYS A 180 2.63 -3.39 -9.90
N GLU A 181 3.13 -4.50 -9.34
CA GLU A 181 2.64 -5.07 -8.09
C GLU A 181 2.73 -4.06 -6.94
N ALA A 182 3.89 -3.43 -6.75
CA ALA A 182 4.09 -2.41 -5.71
C ALA A 182 3.15 -1.22 -5.86
N THR A 183 2.91 -0.77 -7.10
CA THR A 183 1.96 0.32 -7.37
C THR A 183 0.52 -0.08 -7.02
N MET A 184 0.09 -1.29 -7.38
CA MET A 184 -1.25 -1.79 -7.05
C MET A 184 -1.45 -1.95 -5.53
N LEU A 185 -0.47 -2.55 -4.84
CA LEU A 185 -0.49 -2.76 -3.39
C LEU A 185 -0.40 -1.45 -2.60
N GLY A 186 0.16 -0.39 -3.20
CA GLY A 186 0.23 0.95 -2.62
C GLY A 186 -1.12 1.71 -2.62
N ALA A 187 -2.21 1.11 -3.08
CA ALA A 187 -3.52 1.72 -2.96
C ALA A 187 -3.92 1.87 -1.48
N ARG A 188 -4.20 3.10 -1.02
CA ARG A 188 -4.57 3.40 0.37
C ARG A 188 -5.70 2.54 0.94
N THR A 189 -6.67 2.17 0.10
CA THR A 189 -7.80 1.31 0.49
C THR A 189 -7.33 -0.10 0.92
N LEU A 190 -6.16 -0.55 0.47
CA LEU A 190 -5.62 -1.87 0.77
C LEU A 190 -4.77 -1.90 2.05
N GLU A 191 -4.29 -0.76 2.55
CA GLU A 191 -3.37 -0.68 3.70
C GLU A 191 -3.88 -1.42 4.94
N LYS A 192 -5.20 -1.46 5.14
CA LYS A 192 -5.82 -2.09 6.32
C LYS A 192 -6.05 -3.60 6.20
N ILE A 193 -5.93 -4.15 4.98
CA ILE A 193 -6.18 -5.56 4.69
C ILE A 193 -4.92 -6.32 4.30
N LEU A 194 -3.86 -5.62 3.90
CA LEU A 194 -2.58 -6.24 3.60
C LEU A 194 -1.93 -6.79 4.86
N VAL A 195 -1.26 -7.92 4.70
CA VAL A 195 -0.39 -8.51 5.72
C VAL A 195 1.04 -8.47 5.18
N ILE A 196 2.04 -8.35 6.05
CA ILE A 196 3.45 -8.52 5.64
C ILE A 196 3.74 -10.02 5.60
N PRO A 197 4.24 -10.59 4.48
CA PRO A 197 4.59 -12.02 4.43
C PRO A 197 5.57 -12.37 5.56
N ALA A 198 5.40 -13.52 6.22
CA ALA A 198 6.18 -13.88 7.41
C ALA A 198 7.71 -13.72 7.21
N ALA A 199 8.25 -14.23 6.09
CA ALA A 199 9.68 -14.10 5.78
C ALA A 199 10.13 -12.64 5.61
N ILE A 200 9.31 -11.79 4.98
CA ILE A 200 9.61 -10.36 4.83
C ILE A 200 9.50 -9.65 6.19
N ARG A 201 8.47 -10.00 6.97
CA ARG A 201 8.24 -9.45 8.31
C ARG A 201 9.41 -9.76 9.24
N GLU A 202 9.82 -11.02 9.32
CA GLU A 202 10.91 -11.46 10.21
C GLU A 202 12.22 -10.74 9.86
N ASN A 203 12.55 -10.62 8.57
CA ASN A 203 13.72 -9.87 8.14
C ASN A 203 13.62 -8.37 8.49
N ALA A 204 12.45 -7.76 8.25
CA ALA A 204 12.25 -6.34 8.51
C ALA A 204 12.27 -6.01 10.02
N VAL A 205 11.67 -6.87 10.85
CA VAL A 205 11.72 -6.78 12.32
C VAL A 205 13.17 -6.90 12.79
N ALA A 206 13.89 -7.94 12.37
CA ALA A 206 15.28 -8.15 12.77
C ALA A 206 16.20 -6.97 12.38
N ALA A 207 16.02 -6.40 11.18
CA ALA A 207 16.77 -5.24 10.72
C ALA A 207 16.47 -4.00 11.58
N LEU A 208 15.20 -3.71 11.87
CA LEU A 208 14.79 -2.59 12.71
C LEU A 208 15.28 -2.75 14.15
N ASP A 209 15.09 -3.92 14.75
CA ASP A 209 15.54 -4.18 16.12
C ASP A 209 17.06 -4.01 16.24
N THR A 210 17.82 -4.53 15.28
CA THR A 210 19.28 -4.35 15.22
C THR A 210 19.65 -2.88 15.15
N TRP A 211 18.98 -2.12 14.28
CA TRP A 211 19.24 -0.69 14.13
C TRP A 211 18.87 0.11 15.39
N LEU A 212 17.70 -0.14 15.98
CA LEU A 212 17.22 0.55 17.19
C LEU A 212 18.10 0.26 18.40
N ALA A 213 18.56 -0.99 18.55
CA ALA A 213 19.51 -1.37 19.60
C ALA A 213 20.86 -0.66 19.46
N ALA A 214 21.32 -0.44 18.22
CA ALA A 214 22.55 0.30 17.94
C ALA A 214 22.42 1.82 18.15
N HIS A 215 21.20 2.37 18.13
CA HIS A 215 20.92 3.81 18.18
C HIS A 215 20.03 4.18 19.37
N THR A 216 20.45 3.84 20.59
CA THR A 216 19.74 4.22 21.81
C THR A 216 20.65 5.07 22.72
N PRO A 217 20.29 6.33 23.04
CA PRO A 217 19.12 7.06 22.54
C PRO A 217 19.24 7.38 21.04
N LEU A 218 18.10 7.56 20.37
CA LEU A 218 18.07 7.92 18.95
C LEU A 218 18.62 9.32 18.74
N VAL A 219 18.30 10.22 19.66
CA VAL A 219 18.77 11.61 19.69
C VAL A 219 18.90 12.04 21.15
N GLU A 220 19.98 12.74 21.47
CA GLU A 220 20.17 13.38 22.76
C GLU A 220 20.75 14.78 22.58
N THR A 221 20.10 15.76 23.18
CA THR A 221 20.55 17.14 23.32
C THR A 221 20.35 17.57 24.78
N PRO A 222 20.90 18.73 25.22
CA PRO A 222 20.72 19.19 26.60
C PRO A 222 19.27 19.39 27.03
N THR A 223 18.35 19.58 26.09
CA THR A 223 16.93 19.94 26.33
C THR A 223 15.95 18.89 25.80
N PHE A 224 16.44 17.86 25.10
CA PHE A 224 15.60 16.90 24.40
C PHE A 224 16.27 15.53 24.29
N GLN A 225 15.50 14.47 24.50
CA GLN A 225 15.90 13.10 24.19
C GLN A 225 14.78 12.40 23.43
N LEU A 226 15.13 11.63 22.39
CA LEU A 226 14.23 10.69 21.72
C LEU A 226 14.77 9.28 21.93
N VAL A 227 13.94 8.40 22.47
CA VAL A 227 14.33 7.05 22.87
C VAL A 227 13.33 6.03 22.34
N HIS A 228 13.82 4.91 21.82
CA HIS A 228 12.98 3.75 21.56
C HIS A 228 12.68 3.00 22.86
N VAL A 229 11.42 2.69 23.11
CA VAL A 229 10.97 1.97 24.32
C VAL A 229 10.67 0.52 23.94
N PRO A 230 11.59 -0.43 24.20
CA PRO A 230 11.40 -1.83 23.81
C PRO A 230 10.30 -2.52 24.63
N ASP A 231 10.07 -2.08 25.87
CA ASP A 231 9.07 -2.62 26.80
C ASP A 231 8.11 -1.51 27.30
N PRO A 232 7.13 -1.07 26.50
CA PRO A 232 6.18 -0.06 26.91
C PRO A 232 5.18 -0.61 27.94
N SER A 233 4.77 0.21 28.91
CA SER A 233 3.98 -0.20 30.08
C SER A 233 2.46 -0.31 29.84
N TRP A 234 2.01 -0.47 28.59
CA TRP A 234 0.58 -0.45 28.24
C TRP A 234 -0.13 -1.78 28.56
N SER A 235 -1.45 -1.71 28.77
CA SER A 235 -2.30 -2.86 29.09
C SER A 235 -2.28 -3.91 27.97
N PRO A 236 -1.98 -5.20 28.27
CA PRO A 236 -1.76 -6.25 27.28
C PRO A 236 -3.09 -6.90 26.87
N THR A 237 -3.88 -6.25 26.02
CA THR A 237 -5.13 -6.83 25.48
C THR A 237 -5.00 -7.43 24.07
N SER A 238 -3.81 -7.41 23.48
CA SER A 238 -3.43 -8.17 22.29
C SER A 238 -2.02 -8.69 22.52
N ARG A 239 -1.79 -10.00 22.40
CA ARG A 239 -0.54 -10.64 22.85
C ARG A 239 0.69 -9.95 22.23
N PRO A 240 1.65 -9.48 23.04
CA PRO A 240 2.92 -8.99 22.52
C PRO A 240 3.77 -10.18 22.06
N SER A 241 4.32 -10.07 20.84
CA SER A 241 5.62 -10.69 20.53
C SER A 241 6.66 -10.06 21.46
N PRO A 242 7.67 -10.78 21.95
CA PRO A 242 8.52 -10.25 23.00
C PRO A 242 9.37 -9.09 22.46
N GLN A 243 9.11 -7.89 22.96
CA GLN A 243 10.04 -6.75 23.07
C GLN A 243 10.53 -6.11 21.75
N GLY A 244 10.32 -4.81 21.56
CA GLY A 244 10.80 -4.06 20.39
C GLY A 244 9.72 -3.75 19.35
N VAL A 245 9.98 -4.09 18.08
CA VAL A 245 9.09 -3.75 16.95
C VAL A 245 7.80 -4.58 16.98
N GLU A 246 6.65 -3.92 17.15
CA GLU A 246 5.34 -4.58 17.14
C GLU A 246 4.84 -4.77 15.71
N THR A 247 4.40 -5.98 15.37
CA THR A 247 3.77 -6.25 14.08
C THR A 247 2.25 -6.18 14.19
N SER A 248 1.63 -5.36 13.35
CA SER A 248 0.19 -5.34 13.12
C SER A 248 -0.13 -5.53 11.63
N ARG A 249 -1.42 -5.52 11.26
CA ARG A 249 -1.81 -5.42 9.85
C ARG A 249 -1.49 -4.08 9.22
N ALA A 250 -1.51 -3.01 10.01
CA ALA A 250 -1.14 -1.70 9.51
C ALA A 250 0.36 -1.60 9.23
N GLY A 251 1.16 -2.57 9.69
CA GLY A 251 2.58 -2.69 9.40
C GLY A 251 3.42 -2.92 10.66
N LEU A 252 4.65 -2.42 10.65
CA LEU A 252 5.55 -2.47 11.80
C LEU A 252 5.49 -1.18 12.59
N HIS A 253 5.27 -1.30 13.88
CA HIS A 253 5.13 -0.21 14.84
C HIS A 253 6.30 -0.20 15.82
N VAL A 254 6.70 1.00 16.23
CA VAL A 254 7.70 1.20 17.28
C VAL A 254 7.15 2.15 18.32
N THR A 255 7.51 1.93 19.58
CA THR A 255 7.14 2.87 20.65
C THR A 255 8.28 3.82 20.91
N LEU A 256 8.01 5.11 20.79
CA LEU A 256 8.99 6.16 20.98
C LEU A 256 8.60 7.03 22.16
N ARG A 257 9.61 7.43 22.93
CA ARG A 257 9.47 8.38 24.03
C ARG A 257 10.28 9.62 23.75
N THR A 258 9.65 10.78 23.86
CA THR A 258 10.35 12.07 23.95
C THR A 258 10.44 12.49 25.41
N ILE A 259 11.61 12.98 25.80
CA ILE A 259 11.87 13.54 27.13
C ILE A 259 12.39 14.96 26.94
N LEU A 260 11.76 15.93 27.60
CA LEU A 260 12.15 17.33 27.55
C LEU A 260 12.80 17.73 28.88
N TRP A 261 13.92 18.43 28.78
CA TRP A 261 14.69 18.89 29.93
C TRP A 261 14.73 20.42 29.98
N SER A 262 14.64 20.99 31.19
CA SER A 262 15.09 22.35 31.48
C SER A 262 16.38 22.29 32.28
N LEU A 263 17.23 23.30 32.13
CA LEU A 263 18.40 23.48 32.97
C LEU A 263 18.08 24.52 34.04
N GLU A 264 17.74 24.06 35.25
CA GLU A 264 17.55 24.94 36.41
C GLU A 264 18.80 24.89 37.28
N ASN A 265 19.48 26.04 37.43
CA ASN A 265 20.73 26.15 38.20
C ASN A 265 21.82 25.13 37.78
N GLY A 266 21.88 24.79 36.49
CA GLY A 266 22.81 23.80 35.96
C GLY A 266 22.45 22.34 36.22
N THR A 267 21.29 22.07 36.84
CA THR A 267 20.76 20.72 37.03
C THR A 267 19.67 20.45 35.99
N PRO A 268 19.77 19.38 35.19
CA PRO A 268 18.73 19.00 34.25
C PRO A 268 17.49 18.49 35.00
N MET A 269 16.35 19.13 34.77
CA MET A 269 15.04 18.71 35.28
C MET A 269 14.13 18.30 34.14
N ILE A 270 13.47 17.15 34.29
CA ILE A 270 12.47 16.70 33.32
C ILE A 270 11.25 17.61 33.42
N THR A 271 10.90 18.22 32.29
CA THR A 271 9.72 19.09 32.17
C THR A 271 8.54 18.39 31.54
N ASP A 272 8.79 17.42 30.65
CA ASP A 272 7.74 16.65 29.98
C ASP A 272 8.27 15.29 29.51
N VAL A 273 7.39 14.29 29.48
CA VAL A 273 7.65 12.95 28.96
C VAL A 273 6.44 12.51 28.16
N ARG A 274 6.65 12.17 26.88
CA ARG A 274 5.57 11.72 26.00
C ARG A 274 5.95 10.43 25.32
N GLU A 275 5.05 9.46 25.38
CA GLU A 275 5.24 8.15 24.76
C GLU A 275 4.15 7.93 23.73
N GLN A 276 4.52 7.41 22.55
CA GLN A 276 3.58 7.17 21.47
C GLN A 276 4.01 5.98 20.63
N GLN A 277 3.02 5.17 20.22
CA GLN A 277 3.22 4.16 19.21
C GLN A 277 3.18 4.80 17.83
N VAL A 278 4.20 4.54 17.03
CA VAL A 278 4.36 5.09 15.69
C VAL A 278 4.39 3.94 14.69
N LEU A 279 3.46 3.97 13.71
CA LEU A 279 3.50 3.08 12.56
C LEU A 279 4.65 3.48 11.65
N LEU A 280 5.75 2.73 11.64
CA LEU A 280 6.97 3.09 10.94
C LEU A 280 7.06 2.48 9.54
N VAL A 281 6.61 1.23 9.37
CA VAL A 281 6.73 0.50 8.09
C VAL A 281 5.38 0.00 7.65
N LEU A 282 4.84 0.55 6.56
CA LEU A 282 3.61 0.03 5.95
C LEU A 282 3.86 -1.36 5.34
N PRO A 283 2.82 -2.20 5.16
CA PRO A 283 3.00 -3.54 4.60
C PRO A 283 3.64 -3.53 3.21
N SER A 284 3.30 -2.53 2.40
CA SER A 284 3.86 -2.32 1.07
C SER A 284 5.34 -1.92 1.08
N MET A 285 5.86 -1.43 2.21
CA MET A 285 7.25 -1.00 2.38
C MET A 285 8.14 -2.04 3.06
N ALA A 286 7.57 -3.10 3.64
CA ALA A 286 8.34 -4.08 4.40
C ALA A 286 9.40 -4.80 3.57
N GLY A 287 9.19 -4.92 2.25
CA GLY A 287 10.19 -5.45 1.32
C GLY A 287 11.33 -4.48 0.98
N ASP A 288 11.21 -3.21 1.34
CA ASP A 288 12.19 -2.13 1.12
C ASP A 288 12.64 -1.55 2.46
N ILE A 289 12.97 -2.45 3.40
CA ILE A 289 13.34 -2.06 4.76
C ILE A 289 14.61 -1.21 4.80
N GLU A 290 15.55 -1.43 3.88
CA GLU A 290 16.78 -0.65 3.75
C GLU A 290 16.50 0.85 3.52
N ARG A 291 15.45 1.18 2.76
CA ARG A 291 15.04 2.58 2.57
C ARG A 291 14.46 3.20 3.84
N VAL A 292 13.78 2.40 4.67
CA VAL A 292 13.34 2.85 6.01
C VAL A 292 14.55 3.10 6.91
N ILE A 293 15.54 2.20 6.92
CA ILE A 293 16.78 2.39 7.68
C ILE A 293 17.52 3.65 7.23
N ALA A 294 17.69 3.86 5.92
CA ALA A 294 18.30 5.07 5.37
C ALA A 294 17.56 6.34 5.82
N PHE A 295 16.23 6.31 5.89
CA PHE A 295 15.45 7.40 6.44
C PHE A 295 15.72 7.64 7.92
N LEU A 296 15.80 6.59 8.73
CA LEU A 296 16.12 6.70 10.16
C LEU A 296 17.52 7.27 10.40
N ASP A 297 18.51 6.86 9.59
CA ASP A 297 19.86 7.45 9.62
C ASP A 297 19.82 8.96 9.29
N GLY A 298 19.07 9.32 8.24
CA GLY A 298 18.86 10.72 7.86
C GLY A 298 18.14 11.52 8.95
N LEU A 299 17.19 10.90 9.66
CA LEU A 299 16.47 11.47 10.79
C LEU A 299 17.43 11.80 11.93
N VAL A 300 18.17 10.80 12.42
CA VAL A 300 19.12 10.95 13.52
C VAL A 300 20.16 12.04 13.20
N ALA A 301 20.69 12.06 11.97
CA ALA A 301 21.65 13.07 11.55
C ALA A 301 21.09 14.50 11.50
N THR A 302 19.80 14.67 11.21
CA THR A 302 19.17 15.99 11.03
C THR A 302 18.59 16.55 12.32
N MET A 303 18.21 15.66 13.24
CA MET A 303 17.45 15.97 14.44
C MET A 303 18.08 17.01 15.38
N PRO A 304 19.39 17.01 15.68
CA PRO A 304 19.99 18.02 16.57
C PRO A 304 19.75 19.46 16.09
N ARG A 305 19.85 19.70 14.77
CA ARG A 305 19.56 21.02 14.17
C ARG A 305 18.07 21.38 14.26
N ALA A 306 17.20 20.38 14.09
CA ALA A 306 15.76 20.57 14.19
C ALA A 306 15.33 20.93 15.61
N VAL A 307 15.85 20.23 16.62
CA VAL A 307 15.61 20.51 18.04
C VAL A 307 16.04 21.93 18.38
N GLU A 308 17.25 22.34 17.99
CA GLU A 308 17.76 23.70 18.23
C GLU A 308 16.83 24.78 17.64
N GLN A 309 16.28 24.56 16.44
CA GLN A 309 15.31 25.47 15.84
C GLN A 309 13.94 25.45 16.54
N TRP A 310 13.46 24.29 16.95
CA TRP A 310 12.18 24.18 17.66
C TRP A 310 12.24 24.80 19.05
N GLU A 311 13.40 24.70 19.72
CA GLU A 311 13.67 25.39 20.97
C GLU A 311 13.63 26.91 20.77
N ARG A 312 14.38 27.44 19.79
CA ARG A 312 14.36 28.88 19.46
C ARG A 312 12.96 29.41 19.10
N SER A 313 12.12 28.57 18.50
CA SER A 313 10.75 28.94 18.11
C SER A 313 9.69 28.60 19.16
N GLY A 314 10.08 28.10 20.33
CA GLY A 314 9.16 27.74 21.43
C GLY A 314 8.20 26.60 21.11
N LYS A 315 8.52 25.76 20.11
CA LYS A 315 7.65 24.67 19.63
C LYS A 315 7.93 23.33 20.28
N LEU A 316 9.10 23.15 20.88
CA LEU A 316 9.57 21.87 21.39
C LEU A 316 8.57 21.22 22.36
N CYS A 317 7.98 22.02 23.26
CA CYS A 317 6.97 21.58 24.22
C CYS A 317 5.62 21.17 23.61
N SER A 318 5.42 21.30 22.31
CA SER A 318 4.18 20.88 21.63
C SER A 318 4.37 19.63 20.77
N MET A 319 5.61 19.20 20.55
CA MET A 319 5.93 18.08 19.66
C MET A 319 5.56 16.73 20.27
N LEU A 320 4.91 15.87 19.50
CA LEU A 320 4.74 14.45 19.82
C LEU A 320 5.80 13.61 19.08
N PRO A 321 6.07 12.36 19.51
CA PRO A 321 7.00 11.48 18.80
C PRO A 321 6.67 11.31 17.30
N LEU A 322 5.39 11.25 16.91
CA LEU A 322 4.99 11.18 15.49
C LEU A 322 5.39 12.44 14.69
N ASP A 323 5.30 13.63 15.29
CA ASP A 323 5.69 14.89 14.64
C ASP A 323 7.21 14.95 14.41
N VAL A 324 7.96 14.36 15.35
CA VAL A 324 9.41 14.23 15.28
C VAL A 324 9.82 13.24 14.19
N MET A 325 9.10 12.12 14.05
CA MET A 325 9.43 11.12 13.02
C MET A 325 9.20 11.64 11.60
N ALA A 326 8.22 12.53 11.36
CA ALA A 326 7.96 13.10 10.04
C ALA A 326 7.79 12.05 8.91
N LEU A 327 7.11 10.95 9.21
CA LEU A 327 6.95 9.77 8.31
C LEU A 327 6.44 10.11 6.91
N SER A 328 5.74 11.22 6.72
CA SER A 328 5.35 11.73 5.39
C SER A 328 6.54 11.91 4.42
N VAL A 329 7.77 12.01 4.92
CA VAL A 329 8.98 12.08 4.10
C VAL A 329 9.31 10.72 3.46
N LEU A 330 8.95 9.59 4.10
CA LEU A 330 9.09 8.25 3.52
C LEU A 330 8.22 8.07 2.26
N ASP A 331 7.08 8.76 2.19
CA ASP A 331 6.20 8.75 1.02
C ASP A 331 6.81 9.45 -0.21
N LEU A 332 7.91 10.21 -0.03
CA LEU A 332 8.57 10.90 -1.13
C LEU A 332 9.35 9.92 -2.00
N LYS A 333 9.02 9.84 -3.29
CA LYS A 333 9.69 8.92 -4.23
C LYS A 333 11.17 9.21 -4.46
N LYS A 334 11.61 10.46 -4.29
CA LYS A 334 12.97 10.89 -4.65
C LYS A 334 14.04 10.46 -3.65
N PRO A 335 13.85 10.63 -2.33
CA PRO A 335 14.85 10.18 -1.37
C PRO A 335 15.00 8.66 -1.34
N GLN A 336 16.25 8.22 -1.46
CA GLN A 336 16.64 6.81 -1.44
C GLN A 336 17.79 6.56 -0.46
N THR A 337 18.69 7.54 -0.28
CA THR A 337 19.82 7.45 0.64
C THR A 337 19.59 8.26 1.92
N SER A 338 20.37 8.00 2.96
CA SER A 338 20.31 8.76 4.21
C SER A 338 20.58 10.26 4.01
N GLN A 339 21.45 10.63 3.07
CA GLN A 339 21.70 12.02 2.70
C GLN A 339 20.50 12.68 2.03
N ASP A 340 19.82 11.96 1.13
CA ASP A 340 18.60 12.48 0.50
C ASP A 340 17.49 12.69 1.51
N PHE A 341 17.34 11.74 2.45
CA PHE A 341 16.35 11.84 3.53
C PHE A 341 16.68 12.98 4.49
N ALA A 342 17.96 13.15 4.88
CA ALA A 342 18.39 14.28 5.69
C ALA A 342 18.07 15.63 5.01
N ALA A 343 18.33 15.75 3.71
CA ALA A 343 17.99 16.95 2.94
C ALA A 343 16.46 17.16 2.84
N ALA A 344 15.69 16.09 2.66
CA ALA A 344 14.24 16.15 2.60
C ALA A 344 13.61 16.55 3.95
N LEU A 345 14.13 16.00 5.07
CA LEU A 345 13.75 16.35 6.43
C LEU A 345 14.10 17.80 6.76
N ALA A 346 15.32 18.23 6.44
CA ALA A 346 15.73 19.61 6.62
C ALA A 346 14.80 20.59 5.88
N LYS A 347 14.39 20.23 4.66
CA LYS A 347 13.40 21.00 3.90
C LYS A 347 12.01 20.95 4.55
N HIS A 348 11.56 19.78 5.00
CA HIS A 348 10.25 19.59 5.63
C HIS A 348 10.11 20.44 6.90
N TRP A 349 11.14 20.45 7.75
CA TRP A 349 11.17 21.24 8.98
C TRP A 349 11.60 22.70 8.79
N LYS A 350 11.91 23.10 7.55
CA LYS A 350 12.36 24.45 7.19
C LYS A 350 13.61 24.87 7.97
N LEU A 351 14.61 23.98 7.99
CA LEU A 351 15.88 24.26 8.62
C LEU A 351 16.69 25.31 7.83
N PRO A 352 17.36 26.26 8.50
CA PRO A 352 18.31 27.16 7.83
C PRO A 352 19.44 26.33 7.24
N ARG A 353 19.90 26.70 6.04
CA ARG A 353 20.88 25.92 5.26
C ARG A 353 22.20 25.75 5.99
#